data_AF-A0AAU2TTC5-F1
#
_entry.id   AF-A0AAU2TTC5-F1
#
_cell.length_a   1.000
_cell.length_b   1.000
_cell.length_c   1.000
_cell.angle_alpha   90.00
_cell.angle_beta   90.00
_cell.angle_gamma   90.00
#
_symmetry.space_group_name_H-M   'P 1'
#
loop_
_entity.id
_entity.type
_entity.pdbx_description
1 polymer ?
#
loop_
_entity_poly.entity_id
_entity_poly.type
_entity_poly.pdbx_seq_one_letter_code
_entity_poly.pdbx_strand_id
1 'polypeptide(L)'
;MNLRLLALVGAVAGAIALPLAMASAGPVGDEGRTAGAAEVADTRATGGTDPKAPPVEPSRSPLLLGLGLATAARCGPELTSPDGVEAQTCVLAQGDDSWARTYYRNATGRALEAFLSLMGPEGRTVRTRCAVGAEDEPESCETPHERTRGELAAYTAVAEFARATGDGPLLLRSGSNTRADAGS
;
A
#
# COMPACT_ATOMS: atom_id res chain seq x y z
N MET A 1 32.88 -36.80 -0.64
CA MET A 1 33.82 -36.21 0.35
C MET A 1 35.06 -35.71 -0.37
N ASN A 2 35.43 -34.45 -0.16
CA ASN A 2 36.80 -33.96 -0.26
C ASN A 2 36.94 -32.81 0.74
N LEU A 3 37.37 -33.21 1.94
CA LEU A 3 37.63 -32.40 3.11
C LEU A 3 39.10 -31.98 3.08
N ARG A 4 39.40 -30.73 2.70
CA ARG A 4 40.70 -30.08 2.94
C ARG A 4 40.44 -28.59 3.16
N LEU A 5 40.46 -28.15 4.42
CA LEU A 5 41.55 -27.34 5.01
C LEU A 5 41.61 -25.95 4.35
N LEU A 6 41.52 -24.80 5.01
CA LEU A 6 41.74 -24.37 6.38
C LEU A 6 41.08 -22.99 6.50
N ALA A 7 40.30 -22.75 7.55
CA ALA A 7 40.65 -21.84 8.63
C ALA A 7 40.92 -20.40 8.19
N LEU A 8 40.05 -19.49 8.64
CA LEU A 8 40.47 -18.26 9.33
C LEU A 8 39.25 -17.74 10.11
N VAL A 9 39.19 -18.19 11.36
CA VAL A 9 38.40 -17.61 12.43
C VAL A 9 39.01 -16.24 12.73
N GLY A 10 38.25 -15.18 12.51
CA GLY A 10 38.61 -13.80 12.86
C GLY A 10 37.50 -13.16 13.67
N ALA A 11 37.45 -13.46 14.96
CA ALA A 11 36.60 -12.75 15.91
C ALA A 11 37.19 -11.36 16.16
N VAL A 12 36.50 -10.31 15.73
CA VAL A 12 36.76 -8.94 16.19
C VAL A 12 35.56 -8.48 16.98
N ALA A 13 35.67 -8.66 18.31
CA ALA A 13 34.82 -7.99 19.27
C ALA A 13 35.22 -6.51 19.32
N GLY A 14 34.30 -5.64 18.89
CA GLY A 14 34.40 -4.19 19.05
C GLY A 14 33.21 -3.69 19.85
N ALA A 15 33.36 -3.68 21.18
CA ALA A 15 32.42 -3.00 22.07
C ALA A 15 32.69 -1.49 22.05
N ILE A 16 31.74 -0.70 21.54
CA ILE A 16 31.67 0.73 21.82
C ILE A 16 30.26 1.01 22.33
N ALA A 17 30.18 1.16 23.65
CA ALA A 17 29.02 1.68 24.34
C ALA A 17 28.90 3.18 24.07
N LEU A 18 27.74 3.67 23.65
CA LEU A 18 27.34 5.07 23.84
C LEU A 18 25.82 5.15 24.08
N PRO A 19 25.36 5.50 25.28
CA PRO A 19 23.98 5.87 25.53
C PRO A 19 23.83 7.37 25.32
N LEU A 20 22.95 7.79 24.40
CA LEU A 20 22.49 9.19 24.35
C LEU A 20 20.97 9.21 24.23
N ALA A 21 20.34 9.21 25.39
CA ALA A 21 18.98 9.68 25.59
C ALA A 21 18.94 11.19 25.30
N MET A 22 18.12 11.59 24.33
CA MET A 22 17.70 12.98 24.17
C MET A 22 16.21 13.07 24.46
N ALA A 23 15.91 13.49 25.69
CA ALA A 23 14.61 14.01 26.09
C ALA A 23 14.70 15.54 26.03
N SER A 24 13.92 16.16 25.16
CA SER A 24 13.71 17.60 25.14
C SER A 24 12.26 17.90 25.52
N ALA A 25 12.09 18.49 26.71
CA ALA A 25 10.82 18.93 27.26
C ALA A 25 10.75 20.47 27.30
N GLY A 26 9.66 21.00 26.73
CA GLY A 26 8.95 22.24 27.12
C GLY A 26 9.49 23.60 26.62
N PRO A 27 8.80 24.73 26.92
CA PRO A 27 7.44 24.85 27.47
C PRO A 27 6.64 26.14 27.04
N VAL A 28 5.43 26.28 27.64
CA VAL A 28 4.62 27.48 28.03
C VAL A 28 3.96 28.45 27.03
N GLY A 29 2.69 28.78 27.36
CA GLY A 29 1.92 30.01 27.09
C GLY A 29 0.42 29.72 27.32
N ASP A 30 -0.20 29.84 28.51
CA ASP A 30 -0.46 31.03 29.38
C ASP A 30 -1.33 32.08 28.64
N GLU A 31 -2.47 32.64 29.10
CA GLU A 31 -3.32 32.62 30.30
C GLU A 31 -4.79 32.85 29.80
N GLY A 32 -5.84 32.54 30.56
CA GLY A 32 -6.46 33.52 31.47
C GLY A 32 -7.71 34.16 30.83
N ARG A 33 -8.94 33.72 31.12
CA ARG A 33 -9.83 34.11 32.25
C ARG A 33 -10.86 35.19 31.86
N THR A 34 -12.01 35.09 32.54
CA THR A 34 -13.15 36.03 32.66
C THR A 34 -14.26 35.82 31.62
N ALA A 35 -15.40 35.22 31.99
CA ALA A 35 -16.49 35.69 32.85
C ALA A 35 -17.37 36.75 32.17
N GLY A 36 -18.63 36.38 31.92
CA GLY A 36 -19.68 37.28 31.46
C GLY A 36 -21.01 36.52 31.36
N ALA A 37 -21.89 36.78 32.31
CA ALA A 37 -23.21 36.16 32.49
C ALA A 37 -24.30 36.82 31.60
N ALA A 38 -25.51 36.26 31.72
CA ALA A 38 -26.82 36.77 31.28
C ALA A 38 -27.22 36.48 29.82
N GLU A 39 -28.47 36.28 29.43
CA GLU A 39 -29.75 35.88 30.06
C GLU A 39 -30.67 35.54 28.87
N VAL A 40 -31.57 34.56 29.08
CA VAL A 40 -32.95 34.42 28.57
C VAL A 40 -33.37 35.18 27.30
N ALA A 41 -33.85 34.45 26.27
CA ALA A 41 -35.15 34.72 25.62
C ALA A 41 -35.54 33.64 24.58
N ASP A 42 -36.71 33.02 24.82
CA ASP A 42 -37.54 32.29 23.86
C ASP A 42 -38.04 33.27 22.78
N THR A 43 -37.89 32.94 21.49
CA THR A 43 -38.82 33.39 20.46
C THR A 43 -38.85 32.39 19.29
N ARG A 44 -40.01 31.77 19.11
CA ARG A 44 -40.43 31.00 17.93
C ARG A 44 -40.49 31.88 16.68
N ALA A 45 -40.01 31.39 15.53
CA ALA A 45 -40.69 31.56 14.24
C ALA A 45 -40.01 30.76 13.12
N THR A 46 -40.78 29.86 12.53
CA THR A 46 -40.82 29.40 11.13
C THR A 46 -39.96 30.16 10.10
N GLY A 47 -39.20 29.40 9.33
CA GLY A 47 -38.63 29.86 8.06
C GLY A 47 -37.78 28.77 7.42
N GLY A 48 -38.42 27.92 6.58
CA GLY A 48 -37.69 26.97 5.76
C GLY A 48 -36.81 27.68 4.73
N THR A 49 -35.53 27.30 4.71
CA THR A 49 -34.59 27.23 3.58
C THR A 49 -33.19 27.16 4.21
N ASP A 50 -32.59 25.98 4.27
CA ASP A 50 -31.22 25.80 4.77
C ASP A 50 -30.26 25.64 3.59
N PRO A 51 -29.47 26.67 3.24
CA PRO A 51 -28.31 26.52 2.40
C PRO A 51 -27.09 26.23 3.28
N LYS A 52 -26.31 25.23 2.85
CA LYS A 52 -24.91 24.94 3.25
C LYS A 52 -24.71 23.84 4.28
N ALA A 53 -24.97 22.61 3.83
CA ALA A 53 -24.21 21.47 4.34
C ALA A 53 -22.70 21.71 4.10
N PRO A 54 -21.82 21.53 5.10
CA PRO A 54 -20.38 21.56 4.87
C PRO A 54 -20.00 20.40 3.94
N PRO A 55 -19.01 20.57 3.04
CA PRO A 55 -18.53 19.45 2.25
C PRO A 55 -18.01 18.39 3.22
N VAL A 56 -18.51 17.17 3.07
CA VAL A 56 -17.90 15.97 3.66
C VAL A 56 -16.48 15.92 3.09
N GLU A 57 -15.50 16.25 3.91
CA GLU A 57 -14.10 16.01 3.54
C GLU A 57 -13.95 14.52 3.26
N PRO A 58 -13.39 14.11 2.11
CA PRO A 58 -13.07 12.72 1.89
C PRO A 58 -11.96 12.32 2.88
N SER A 59 -12.38 11.86 4.07
CA SER A 59 -11.53 11.16 5.01
C SER A 59 -11.22 9.78 4.43
N ARG A 60 -10.22 9.78 3.56
CA ARG A 60 -9.33 8.66 3.28
C ARG A 60 -8.20 9.26 2.49
N SER A 61 -7.09 9.53 3.17
CA SER A 61 -5.79 9.65 2.50
C SER A 61 -5.67 8.44 1.57
N PRO A 62 -5.70 8.61 0.23
CA PRO A 62 -5.37 7.50 -0.63
C PRO A 62 -3.91 7.19 -0.32
N LEU A 63 -3.57 5.92 -0.28
CA LEU A 63 -2.25 5.36 -0.01
C LEU A 63 -1.20 5.85 -1.03
N LEU A 64 -0.85 7.14 -1.01
CA LEU A 64 0.31 7.70 -1.72
C LEU A 64 1.62 7.24 -1.06
N LEU A 65 1.55 6.47 0.02
CA LEU A 65 2.70 5.87 0.72
C LEU A 65 3.48 4.84 -0.11
N GLY A 66 3.02 4.51 -1.32
CA GLY A 66 3.66 3.47 -2.13
C GLY A 66 4.05 3.87 -3.55
N LEU A 67 3.40 4.85 -4.19
CA LEU A 67 3.55 5.08 -5.64
C LEU A 67 4.99 5.42 -6.08
N GLY A 68 5.87 5.81 -5.15
CA GLY A 68 7.27 6.10 -5.43
C GLY A 68 7.42 7.20 -6.49
N LEU A 69 8.57 7.25 -7.13
CA LEU A 69 8.89 8.24 -8.18
C LEU A 69 8.11 8.02 -9.50
N ALA A 70 7.10 7.13 -9.55
CA ALA A 70 6.35 6.85 -10.78
C ALA A 70 5.64 8.12 -11.27
N THR A 71 5.80 8.44 -12.55
CA THR A 71 5.18 9.61 -13.18
C THR A 71 3.75 9.33 -13.63
N ALA A 72 3.37 8.06 -13.76
CA ALA A 72 2.01 7.62 -14.00
C ALA A 72 1.70 6.29 -13.29
N ALA A 73 0.46 6.16 -12.82
CA ALA A 73 -0.04 4.95 -12.16
C ALA A 73 -1.48 4.65 -12.58
N ARG A 74 -1.74 3.38 -12.87
CA ARG A 74 -3.06 2.81 -13.16
C ARG A 74 -3.32 1.68 -12.17
N CYS A 75 -3.96 2.02 -11.05
CA CYS A 75 -4.28 1.06 -10.00
C CYS A 75 -5.73 0.59 -10.11
N GLY A 76 -5.95 -0.69 -9.81
CA GLY A 76 -7.29 -1.18 -9.56
C GLY A 76 -7.72 -0.95 -8.11
N PRO A 77 -8.91 -1.43 -7.74
CA PRO A 77 -9.35 -1.33 -6.36
C PRO A 77 -8.52 -2.24 -5.45
N GLU A 78 -8.45 -1.86 -4.18
CA GLU A 78 -8.07 -2.79 -3.13
C GLU A 78 -9.15 -3.86 -2.98
N LEU A 79 -8.72 -5.12 -2.89
CA LEU A 79 -9.56 -6.28 -2.70
C LEU A 79 -9.09 -7.05 -1.46
N THR A 80 -10.03 -7.67 -0.76
CA THR A 80 -9.77 -8.53 0.40
C THR A 80 -10.40 -9.89 0.15
N SER A 81 -9.63 -10.96 0.37
CA SER A 81 -10.14 -12.34 0.31
C SER A 81 -10.80 -12.74 1.63
N PRO A 82 -11.71 -13.73 1.62
CA PRO A 82 -12.31 -14.27 2.85
C PRO A 82 -11.28 -14.81 3.85
N ASP A 83 -10.15 -15.33 3.37
CA ASP A 83 -9.07 -15.86 4.20
C ASP A 83 -8.16 -14.76 4.81
N GLY A 84 -8.29 -13.48 4.41
CA GLY A 84 -7.55 -12.36 5.02
C GLY A 84 -6.34 -11.86 4.23
N VAL A 85 -6.19 -12.22 2.94
CA VAL A 85 -5.25 -11.55 2.04
C VAL A 85 -5.88 -10.26 1.51
N GLU A 86 -5.16 -9.15 1.60
CA GLU A 86 -5.53 -7.86 1.02
C GLU A 86 -4.53 -7.50 -0.08
N ALA A 87 -5.01 -6.99 -1.23
CA ALA A 87 -4.11 -6.54 -2.29
C ALA A 87 -4.68 -5.45 -3.19
N GLN A 88 -3.81 -4.52 -3.59
CA GLN A 88 -4.03 -3.57 -4.67
C GLN A 88 -2.91 -3.70 -5.72
N THR A 89 -3.31 -3.93 -6.97
CA THR A 89 -2.37 -4.07 -8.09
C THR A 89 -2.41 -2.84 -9.01
N CYS A 90 -1.23 -2.38 -9.42
CA CYS A 90 -1.03 -1.21 -10.26
C CYS A 90 -0.13 -1.55 -11.46
N VAL A 91 -0.40 -0.90 -12.59
CA VAL A 91 0.60 -0.67 -13.62
C VAL A 91 1.23 0.70 -13.36
N LEU A 92 2.55 0.77 -13.38
CA LEU A 92 3.34 1.97 -13.11
C LEU A 92 4.20 2.30 -14.34
N ALA A 93 4.45 3.58 -14.55
CA ALA A 93 5.42 4.05 -15.53
C ALA A 93 6.29 5.18 -14.96
N GLN A 94 7.57 5.17 -15.35
CA GLN A 94 8.54 6.20 -15.03
C GLN A 94 9.55 6.30 -16.17
N GLY A 95 9.82 7.53 -16.63
CA GLY A 95 10.69 7.73 -17.78
C GLY A 95 10.10 6.98 -18.98
N ASP A 96 10.91 6.12 -19.61
CA ASP A 96 10.41 5.23 -20.65
C ASP A 96 10.18 3.79 -20.18
N ASP A 97 10.19 3.50 -18.88
CA ASP A 97 9.96 2.15 -18.35
C ASP A 97 8.57 1.98 -17.73
N SER A 98 8.07 0.75 -17.84
CA SER A 98 6.78 0.30 -17.32
C SER A 98 6.94 -0.99 -16.54
N TRP A 99 6.23 -1.12 -15.43
CA TRP A 99 6.22 -2.33 -14.60
C TRP A 99 4.87 -2.51 -13.90
N ALA A 100 4.62 -3.71 -13.40
CA ALA A 100 3.54 -3.96 -12.45
C ALA A 100 4.08 -3.92 -11.02
N ARG A 101 3.26 -3.42 -10.10
CA ARG A 101 3.47 -3.55 -8.65
C ARG A 101 2.19 -4.00 -7.99
N THR A 102 2.28 -4.92 -7.04
CA THR A 102 1.19 -5.23 -6.13
C THR A 102 1.59 -4.89 -4.71
N TYR A 103 0.74 -4.16 -4.00
CA TYR A 103 0.83 -3.94 -2.56
C TYR A 103 -0.08 -4.95 -1.89
N TYR A 104 0.35 -5.54 -0.78
CA TYR A 104 -0.44 -6.56 -0.08
C TYR A 104 -0.23 -6.58 1.42
N ARG A 105 -1.17 -7.23 2.12
CA ARG A 105 -1.08 -7.68 3.50
C ARG A 105 -1.52 -9.14 3.60
N ASN A 106 -0.91 -9.91 4.48
CA ASN A 106 -1.26 -11.29 4.71
C ASN A 106 -1.69 -11.56 6.16
N ALA A 107 -2.99 -11.40 6.43
CA ALA A 107 -3.56 -11.75 7.73
C ALA A 107 -3.93 -13.25 7.86
N THR A 108 -3.54 -14.11 6.90
CA THR A 108 -3.88 -15.55 6.95
C THR A 108 -3.10 -16.32 8.03
N GLY A 109 -2.00 -15.75 8.53
CA GLY A 109 -1.06 -16.40 9.46
C GLY A 109 -0.27 -17.56 8.84
N ARG A 110 -0.22 -17.66 7.51
CA ARG A 110 0.50 -18.70 6.77
C ARG A 110 1.26 -18.10 5.60
N ALA A 111 2.41 -18.67 5.27
CA ALA A 111 3.13 -18.31 4.06
C ALA A 111 2.30 -18.65 2.81
N LEU A 112 2.33 -17.75 1.82
CA LEU A 112 1.62 -17.88 0.56
C LEU A 112 2.62 -17.77 -0.61
N GLU A 113 2.14 -18.13 -1.80
CA GLU A 113 2.79 -17.78 -3.05
C GLU A 113 1.96 -16.76 -3.80
N ALA A 114 2.61 -15.79 -4.42
CA ALA A 114 1.97 -14.87 -5.34
C ALA A 114 2.64 -14.87 -6.71
N PHE A 115 1.84 -14.64 -7.75
CA PHE A 115 2.33 -14.36 -9.09
C PHE A 115 1.82 -13.00 -9.54
N LEU A 116 2.76 -12.12 -9.90
CA LEU A 116 2.45 -10.83 -10.49
C LEU A 116 2.74 -10.88 -11.98
N SER A 117 1.72 -10.63 -12.80
CA SER A 117 1.84 -10.61 -14.25
C SER A 117 1.54 -9.22 -14.79
N LEU A 118 2.44 -8.68 -15.61
CA LEU A 118 2.24 -7.50 -16.45
C LEU A 118 1.99 -7.97 -17.88
N MET A 119 0.82 -7.66 -18.42
CA MET A 119 0.45 -7.92 -19.80
C MET A 119 0.43 -6.59 -20.55
N GLY A 120 1.13 -6.53 -21.68
CA GLY A 120 1.26 -5.33 -22.48
C GLY A 120 0.91 -5.56 -23.96
N PRO A 121 1.12 -4.54 -24.79
CA PRO A 121 0.86 -4.62 -26.23
C PRO A 121 1.58 -5.79 -26.90
N GLU A 122 1.05 -6.20 -28.06
CA GLU A 122 1.61 -7.29 -28.87
C GLU A 122 1.62 -8.66 -28.16
N GLY A 123 0.79 -8.83 -27.13
CA GLY A 123 0.70 -10.08 -26.36
C GLY A 123 1.87 -10.33 -25.41
N ARG A 124 2.73 -9.33 -25.17
CA ARG A 124 3.86 -9.49 -24.25
C ARG A 124 3.36 -9.67 -22.82
N THR A 125 3.95 -10.64 -22.13
CA THR A 125 3.67 -10.90 -20.71
C THR A 125 4.98 -11.05 -19.95
N VAL A 126 5.12 -10.30 -18.86
CA VAL A 126 6.21 -10.42 -17.89
C VAL A 126 5.62 -10.92 -16.59
N ARG A 127 6.21 -11.95 -15.97
CA ARG A 127 5.69 -12.55 -14.74
C ARG A 127 6.78 -12.70 -13.69
N THR A 128 6.47 -12.30 -12.46
CA THR A 128 7.30 -12.49 -11.27
C THR A 128 6.59 -13.41 -10.28
N ARG A 129 7.32 -14.35 -9.68
CA ARG A 129 6.86 -15.10 -8.50
C ARG A 129 7.35 -14.38 -7.24
N CYS A 130 6.47 -14.18 -6.28
CA CYS A 130 6.76 -13.52 -5.01
C CYS A 130 6.48 -14.51 -3.87
N ALA A 131 7.44 -14.65 -2.94
CA ALA A 131 7.18 -15.30 -1.66
C ALA A 131 6.45 -14.30 -0.77
N VAL A 132 5.37 -14.74 -0.11
CA VAL A 132 4.56 -13.90 0.77
C VAL A 132 4.69 -14.44 2.18
N GLY A 133 5.21 -13.60 3.09
CA GLY A 133 5.39 -13.92 4.50
C GLY A 133 4.07 -14.23 5.21
N ALA A 134 4.13 -14.82 6.41
CA ALA A 134 2.94 -15.10 7.22
C ALA A 134 2.50 -13.90 8.07
N GLU A 135 3.28 -12.82 8.03
CA GLU A 135 3.14 -11.60 8.79
C GLU A 135 2.08 -10.67 8.16
N ASP A 136 1.28 -10.02 9.00
CA ASP A 136 0.32 -8.99 8.59
C ASP A 136 0.99 -7.60 8.49
N GLU A 137 2.16 -7.57 7.86
CA GLU A 137 2.87 -6.33 7.54
C GLU A 137 2.58 -5.92 6.09
N PRO A 138 2.54 -4.61 5.80
CA PRO A 138 2.34 -4.14 4.43
C PRO A 138 3.62 -4.37 3.62
N GLU A 139 3.49 -5.10 2.51
CA GLU A 139 4.60 -5.42 1.62
C GLU A 139 4.26 -5.10 0.17
N SER A 140 5.26 -5.21 -0.72
CA SER A 140 5.05 -5.07 -2.16
C SER A 140 5.92 -5.99 -2.99
N CYS A 141 5.42 -6.38 -4.16
CA CYS A 141 6.18 -7.13 -5.16
C CYS A 141 6.07 -6.46 -6.54
N GLU A 142 7.13 -6.55 -7.34
CA GLU A 142 7.23 -5.91 -8.65
C GLU A 142 7.66 -6.87 -9.76
N THR A 143 7.24 -6.56 -11.00
CA THR A 143 7.89 -7.11 -12.19
C THR A 143 9.19 -6.35 -12.50
N PRO A 144 10.13 -6.95 -13.25
CA PRO A 144 11.21 -6.19 -13.86
C PRO A 144 10.68 -4.94 -14.59
N HIS A 145 11.45 -3.87 -14.54
CA HIS A 145 11.15 -2.62 -15.23
C HIS A 145 11.57 -2.78 -16.68
N GLU A 146 10.61 -2.66 -17.60
CA GLU A 146 10.80 -2.94 -19.01
C GLU A 146 10.43 -1.73 -19.85
N ARG A 147 11.11 -1.57 -20.99
CA ARG A 147 10.84 -0.46 -21.89
C ARG A 147 9.37 -0.43 -22.32
N THR A 148 8.73 0.71 -22.08
CA THR A 148 7.34 1.00 -22.44
C THR A 148 7.18 0.96 -23.96
N ARG A 149 6.10 0.35 -24.42
CA ARG A 149 5.68 0.29 -25.82
C ARG A 149 4.25 0.76 -25.90
N GLY A 150 4.00 1.85 -26.62
CA GLY A 150 2.66 2.43 -26.71
C GLY A 150 2.16 3.02 -25.39
N GLU A 151 0.85 3.19 -25.30
CA GLU A 151 0.20 3.87 -24.18
C GLU A 151 0.08 2.97 -22.94
N LEU A 152 0.22 3.55 -21.74
CA LEU A 152 0.06 2.84 -20.47
C LEU A 152 -1.33 2.19 -20.33
N ALA A 153 -2.36 2.76 -20.96
CA ALA A 153 -3.72 2.22 -20.95
C ALA A 153 -3.85 0.86 -21.65
N ALA A 154 -2.89 0.49 -22.52
CA ALA A 154 -2.84 -0.81 -23.17
C ALA A 154 -2.18 -1.90 -22.29
N TYR A 155 -1.67 -1.53 -21.12
CA TYR A 155 -1.11 -2.44 -20.14
C TYR A 155 -2.15 -2.82 -19.09
N THR A 156 -2.08 -4.06 -18.62
CA THR A 156 -2.86 -4.59 -17.50
C THR A 156 -1.95 -5.38 -16.58
N ALA A 157 -2.21 -5.32 -15.29
CA ALA A 157 -1.49 -6.12 -14.31
C ALA A 157 -2.48 -6.94 -13.47
N VAL A 158 -2.07 -8.16 -13.13
CA VAL A 158 -2.83 -9.08 -12.27
C VAL A 158 -1.89 -9.72 -11.27
N ALA A 159 -2.26 -9.67 -9.99
CA ALA A 159 -1.65 -10.43 -8.92
C ALA A 159 -2.57 -11.58 -8.49
N GLU A 160 -2.03 -12.79 -8.41
CA GLU A 160 -2.73 -14.00 -7.97
C GLU A 160 -2.03 -14.55 -6.73
N PHE A 161 -2.76 -14.63 -5.60
CA PHE A 161 -2.28 -15.14 -4.33
C PHE A 161 -2.87 -16.53 -4.06
N ALA A 162 -2.03 -17.51 -3.77
CA ALA A 162 -2.40 -18.90 -3.53
C ALA A 162 -1.67 -19.46 -2.31
N ARG A 163 -2.19 -20.54 -1.72
CA ARG A 163 -1.48 -21.24 -0.63
C ARG A 163 -0.15 -21.81 -1.14
N ALA A 164 0.89 -21.81 -0.29
CA ALA A 164 2.26 -22.23 -0.62
C ALA A 164 2.47 -23.74 -0.85
N THR A 165 1.44 -24.43 -1.32
CA THR A 165 1.50 -25.80 -1.84
C THR A 165 1.43 -25.70 -3.35
N GLY A 166 2.25 -26.44 -4.12
CA GLY A 166 2.17 -26.41 -5.58
C GLY A 166 0.72 -26.61 -6.06
N ASP A 167 0.22 -25.63 -6.83
CA ASP A 167 -1.17 -25.50 -7.29
C ASP A 167 -2.22 -25.43 -6.16
N GLY A 168 -1.87 -24.84 -5.02
CA GLY A 168 -2.78 -24.55 -3.92
C GLY A 168 -3.96 -23.66 -4.35
N PRO A 169 -5.08 -23.67 -3.61
CA PRO A 169 -6.25 -22.90 -3.98
C PRO A 169 -5.91 -21.41 -4.07
N LEU A 170 -6.40 -20.76 -5.12
CA LEU A 170 -6.37 -19.32 -5.30
C LEU A 170 -7.21 -18.67 -4.20
N LEU A 171 -6.61 -17.74 -3.46
CA LEU A 171 -7.26 -16.99 -2.38
C LEU A 171 -7.74 -15.63 -2.88
N LEU A 172 -6.92 -14.95 -3.67
CA LEU A 172 -7.20 -13.61 -4.18
C LEU A 172 -6.65 -13.41 -5.58
N ARG A 173 -7.43 -12.75 -6.43
CA ARG A 173 -6.99 -12.21 -7.72
C ARG A 173 -7.25 -10.71 -7.75
N SER A 174 -6.19 -9.91 -7.73
CA SER A 174 -6.25 -8.44 -7.78
C SER A 174 -5.76 -7.95 -9.14
N GLY A 175 -6.49 -7.01 -9.75
CA GLY A 175 -6.21 -6.51 -11.10
C GLY A 175 -6.05 -5.00 -11.11
N SER A 176 -5.33 -4.47 -12.11
CA SER A 176 -5.09 -3.01 -12.27
C SER A 176 -6.23 -2.25 -12.96
N ASN A 177 -7.32 -2.94 -13.29
CA ASN A 177 -8.50 -2.31 -13.87
C ASN A 177 -9.22 -1.49 -12.81
N THR A 178 -9.51 -0.23 -13.13
CA THR A 178 -10.43 0.57 -12.33
C THR A 178 -11.82 -0.08 -12.40
N ARG A 179 -12.60 -0.05 -11.31
CA ARG A 179 -14.02 -0.39 -11.44
C ARG A 179 -14.61 0.61 -12.44
N ALA A 180 -15.30 0.12 -13.48
CA ALA A 180 -16.27 0.98 -14.15
C ALA A 180 -17.26 1.40 -13.06
N ASP A 181 -17.60 2.68 -12.99
CA ASP A 181 -18.67 3.16 -12.11
C ASP A 181 -19.88 2.26 -12.32
N ALA A 182 -20.15 1.38 -11.36
CA ALA A 182 -21.35 0.57 -11.35
C ALA A 182 -22.47 1.51 -10.88
N GLY A 183 -22.83 2.45 -11.75
CA GLY A 183 -24.05 3.22 -11.64
C GLY A 183 -25.22 2.32 -11.98
N SER A 184 -26.14 2.18 -11.04
CA SER A 184 -27.53 1.85 -11.30
C SER A 184 -28.38 2.87 -10.57
#